data_AF-A0A0M4H3P6-F1
#
_entry.id   AF-A0A0M4H3P6-F1
#
_cell.length_a   1.000
_cell.length_b   1.000
_cell.length_c   1.000
_cell.angle_alpha   90.00
_cell.angle_beta   90.00
_cell.angle_gamma   90.00
#
_symmetry.space_group_name_H-M   'P 1'
#
loop_
_entity.id
_entity.type
_entity.pdbx_description
1 polymer ?
#
loop_
_entity_poly.entity_id
_entity_poly.type
_entity_poly.pdbx_seq_one_letter_code
_entity_poly.pdbx_strand_id
1 'polypeptide(L)'
;MSENLIGTKFLVNYTKDNQNIKKPLRLLIKKSLENYLLHLDDTKYINNLYSLILSELEQPLLDVMMQYTRGNQTKAALMMGINRSTLRKKLKKYGMN
;
A
#
# COMPACT_ATOMS: atom_id res chain seq x y z
N MET A 1 -11.33 13.83 20.50
CA MET A 1 -10.67 13.87 19.19
C MET A 1 -9.86 12.59 19.05
N SER A 2 -10.47 11.53 18.52
CA SER A 2 -9.79 10.26 18.23
C SER A 2 -9.36 10.29 16.77
N GLU A 3 -8.07 10.50 16.52
CA GLU A 3 -7.51 10.36 15.19
C GLU A 3 -7.70 8.93 14.68
N ASN A 4 -8.07 8.81 13.40
CA ASN A 4 -8.37 7.58 12.71
C ASN A 4 -7.16 6.63 12.67
N LEU A 5 -7.07 5.72 13.65
CA LEU A 5 -6.13 4.60 13.71
C LEU A 5 -6.45 3.46 12.71
N ILE A 6 -7.35 3.67 11.75
CA ILE A 6 -7.76 2.63 10.79
C ILE A 6 -6.65 2.35 9.76
N GLY A 7 -5.86 3.36 9.36
CA GLY A 7 -4.80 3.21 8.36
C GLY A 7 -3.59 2.39 8.84
N THR A 8 -3.26 2.45 10.13
CA THR A 8 -2.08 1.78 10.68
C THR A 8 -2.30 0.30 11.04
N LYS A 9 -3.53 -0.21 10.90
CA LYS A 9 -3.91 -1.58 11.31
C LYS A 9 -3.42 -2.69 10.35
N PHE A 10 -2.91 -2.32 9.16
CA PHE A 10 -2.40 -3.26 8.16
C PHE A 10 -0.96 -3.77 8.42
N LEU A 11 -0.23 -3.15 9.36
CA LEU A 11 1.16 -3.46 9.67
C LEU A 11 1.29 -4.21 11.00
N VAL A 12 0.95 -5.50 11.02
CA VAL A 12 1.44 -6.39 12.09
C VAL A 12 1.96 -7.67 11.46
N ASN A 13 3.28 -7.88 11.57
CA ASN A 13 3.87 -9.21 11.53
C ASN A 13 4.98 -9.28 12.57
N TYR A 14 4.71 -10.04 13.64
CA TYR A 14 5.69 -10.54 14.59
C TYR A 14 6.75 -11.37 13.86
N THR A 15 8.03 -11.00 13.99
CA THR A 15 9.14 -11.91 13.71
C THR A 15 9.49 -12.67 14.99
N LYS A 16 8.90 -13.84 15.17
CA LYS A 16 9.43 -14.87 16.07
C LYS A 16 10.02 -15.97 15.20
N ASP A 17 11.15 -15.68 14.54
CA ASP A 17 12.15 -16.69 14.15
C ASP A 17 13.32 -16.08 13.35
N ASN A 18 14.53 -16.45 13.77
CA ASN A 18 15.85 -16.03 13.28
C ASN A 18 16.24 -16.70 11.95
N GLN A 19 15.32 -16.82 10.99
CA GLN A 19 15.63 -17.34 9.65
C GLN A 19 15.21 -16.37 8.54
N ASN A 20 16.18 -15.98 7.70
CA ASN A 20 16.04 -15.03 6.59
C ASN A 20 15.34 -15.67 5.38
N ILE A 21 14.11 -16.14 5.57
CA ILE A 21 13.29 -16.75 4.51
C ILE A 21 12.67 -15.62 3.67
N LYS A 22 13.17 -15.42 2.45
CA LYS A 22 12.58 -14.50 1.47
C LYS A 22 11.16 -14.97 1.14
N LYS A 23 10.15 -14.24 1.62
CA LYS A 23 8.74 -14.50 1.35
C LYS A 23 8.27 -13.63 0.18
N PRO A 24 7.45 -14.16 -0.74
CA PRO A 24 6.91 -13.35 -1.83
C PRO A 24 5.91 -12.32 -1.28
N LEU A 25 5.87 -11.13 -1.87
CA LEU A 25 4.99 -10.03 -1.45
C LEU A 25 3.51 -10.48 -1.38
N ARG A 26 3.06 -11.29 -2.34
CA ARG A 26 1.70 -11.86 -2.35
C ARG A 26 1.33 -12.59 -1.05
N LEU A 27 2.30 -13.27 -0.41
CA LEU A 27 2.06 -14.02 0.82
C LEU A 27 1.93 -13.07 2.02
N LEU A 28 2.73 -12.00 2.03
CA LEU A 28 2.65 -10.97 3.07
C LEU A 28 1.32 -10.23 3.00
N ILE A 29 0.91 -9.82 1.79
CA ILE A 29 -0.38 -9.17 1.56
C ILE A 29 -1.54 -10.09 1.99
N LYS A 30 -1.51 -11.37 1.56
CA LYS A 30 -2.54 -12.35 1.97
C LYS A 30 -2.67 -12.43 3.48
N LYS A 31 -1.56 -12.58 4.21
CA LYS A 31 -1.57 -12.65 5.68
C LYS A 31 -2.10 -11.37 6.33
N SER A 32 -1.68 -10.20 5.84
CA SER A 32 -2.18 -8.92 6.35
C SER A 32 -3.69 -8.77 6.14
N LEU A 33 -4.21 -9.20 4.99
CA LEU A 33 -5.64 -9.18 4.70
C LEU A 33 -6.43 -10.16 5.57
N GLU A 34 -5.95 -11.39 5.72
CA GLU A 34 -6.56 -12.40 6.62
C GLU A 34 -6.63 -11.85 8.05
N ASN A 35 -5.52 -11.29 8.55
CA ASN A 35 -5.49 -10.68 9.88
C ASN A 35 -6.46 -9.50 10.00
N TYR A 36 -6.52 -8.63 9.00
CA TYR A 36 -7.45 -7.49 8.98
C TYR A 36 -8.92 -7.95 9.07
N LEU A 37 -9.29 -8.95 8.27
CA LEU A 37 -10.65 -9.51 8.26
C LEU A 37 -11.01 -10.26 9.55
N LEU A 38 -10.05 -10.92 10.20
CA LEU A 38 -10.26 -11.57 11.50
C LEU A 38 -10.57 -10.57 12.63
N HIS A 39 -10.09 -9.33 12.51
CA HIS A 39 -10.30 -8.26 13.50
C HIS A 39 -11.37 -7.26 13.07
N LEU A 40 -12.18 -7.62 12.07
CA LEU A 40 -13.31 -6.86 11.63
C LEU A 40 -14.51 -7.19 12.52
N ASP A 41 -15.14 -6.19 13.11
CA ASP A 41 -16.42 -6.41 13.79
C ASP A 41 -17.49 -6.69 12.72
N ASP A 42 -18.20 -7.83 12.82
CA ASP A 42 -19.26 -8.27 11.90
C ASP A 42 -20.42 -7.25 11.73
N THR A 43 -20.47 -6.23 12.57
CA THR A 43 -21.48 -5.17 12.58
C THR A 43 -21.16 -4.00 11.65
N LYS A 44 -19.96 -3.95 11.06
CA LYS A 44 -19.54 -2.85 10.17
C LYS A 44 -19.45 -3.32 8.72
N TYR A 45 -20.46 -2.95 7.92
CA TYR A 45 -20.35 -3.00 6.47
C TYR A 45 -19.20 -2.09 6.00
N ILE A 46 -18.12 -2.68 5.48
CA ILE A 46 -17.02 -1.93 4.89
C ILE A 46 -17.32 -1.66 3.43
N ASN A 47 -17.78 -0.45 3.17
CA ASN A 47 -17.87 0.07 1.82
C ASN A 47 -16.46 0.42 1.32
N ASN A 48 -16.17 0.13 0.05
CA ASN A 48 -14.93 0.50 -0.64
C ASN A 48 -13.62 -0.17 -0.15
N LEU A 49 -13.69 -1.37 0.43
CA LEU A 49 -12.50 -2.12 0.88
C LEU A 49 -11.45 -2.30 -0.22
N TYR A 50 -11.87 -2.57 -1.46
CA TYR A 50 -10.95 -2.68 -2.61
C TYR A 50 -10.12 -1.41 -2.83
N SER A 51 -10.78 -0.24 -2.79
CA SER A 51 -10.11 1.05 -2.97
C SER A 51 -9.15 1.36 -1.82
N LEU A 52 -9.50 0.98 -0.60
CA LEU A 52 -8.65 1.11 0.59
C LEU A 52 -7.37 0.27 0.44
N ILE A 53 -7.51 -1.01 0.12
CA ILE A 53 -6.36 -1.91 -0.08
C ILE A 53 -5.49 -1.40 -1.23
N LEU A 54 -6.10 -0.96 -2.32
CA LEU A 54 -5.36 -0.43 -3.46
C LEU A 54 -4.57 0.83 -3.07
N SER A 55 -5.11 1.73 -2.24
CA SER A 55 -4.35 2.90 -1.76
C SER A 55 -3.15 2.53 -0.89
N GLU A 56 -3.31 1.54 0.00
CA GLU A 56 -2.23 1.05 0.86
C GLU A 56 -1.06 0.44 0.05
N LEU A 57 -1.35 -0.10 -1.14
CA LEU A 57 -0.32 -0.64 -2.03
C LEU A 57 0.25 0.42 -2.98
N GLU A 58 -0.59 1.31 -3.50
CA GLU A 58 -0.18 2.29 -4.49
C GLU A 58 0.71 3.40 -3.90
N GLN A 59 0.40 3.90 -2.70
CA GLN A 59 1.20 4.94 -2.05
C GLN A 59 2.68 4.56 -1.88
N PRO A 60 3.03 3.44 -1.23
CA PRO A 60 4.44 3.06 -1.06
C PRO A 60 5.12 2.74 -2.38
N LEU A 61 4.40 2.16 -3.35
CA LEU A 61 4.95 1.94 -4.70
C LEU A 61 5.35 3.26 -5.35
N LEU A 62 4.48 4.28 -5.30
CA LEU A 62 4.74 5.58 -5.89
C LEU A 62 5.89 6.29 -5.19
N ASP A 63 5.91 6.29 -3.86
CA ASP A 63 6.97 6.92 -3.08
C ASP A 63 8.35 6.33 -3.41
N VAL A 64 8.49 5.00 -3.33
CA VAL A 64 9.75 4.31 -3.67
C VAL A 64 10.18 4.57 -5.11
N MET A 65 9.25 4.56 -6.07
CA MET A 65 9.57 4.82 -7.48
C MET A 65 10.00 6.28 -7.71
N MET A 66 9.37 7.24 -7.03
CA MET A 66 9.75 8.64 -7.12
C MET A 66 11.11 8.90 -6.48
N GLN A 67 11.41 8.28 -5.34
CA GLN A 67 12.73 8.33 -4.72
C GLN A 67 13.81 7.70 -5.61
N TYR A 68 13.54 6.49 -6.12
CA TYR A 68 14.48 5.76 -6.99
C TYR A 68 14.81 6.53 -8.27
N THR A 69 13.83 7.23 -8.84
CA THR A 69 14.02 8.07 -10.03
C THR A 69 14.41 9.51 -9.71
N ARG A 70 14.65 9.85 -8.43
CA ARG A 70 15.02 11.19 -7.96
C ARG A 70 14.05 12.28 -8.44
N GLY A 71 12.75 11.99 -8.36
CA GLY A 71 11.70 12.91 -8.79
C GLY A 71 11.40 12.89 -10.29
N ASN A 72 12.11 12.11 -11.11
CA ASN A 72 11.89 12.08 -12.56
C ASN A 72 10.63 11.27 -12.91
N GLN A 73 9.49 11.96 -12.99
CA GLN A 73 8.19 11.36 -13.31
C GLN A 73 8.16 10.65 -14.67
N THR A 74 8.89 11.14 -15.68
CA THR A 74 8.93 10.47 -16.99
C THR A 74 9.64 9.12 -16.87
N LYS A 75 10.78 9.08 -16.18
CA LYS A 75 11.51 7.84 -15.91
C LYS A 75 10.68 6.89 -15.03
N ALA A 76 10.05 7.39 -13.98
CA ALA A 76 9.19 6.58 -13.12
C ALA A 76 8.03 5.96 -13.89
N ALA A 77 7.33 6.74 -14.72
CA ALA A 77 6.22 6.26 -15.53
C ALA A 77 6.66 5.17 -16.53
N LEU A 78 7.81 5.36 -17.18
CA LEU A 78 8.40 4.35 -18.07
C LEU A 78 8.75 3.06 -17.31
N MET A 79 9.40 3.16 -16.15
CA MET A 79 9.78 1.99 -15.35
C MET A 79 8.55 1.27 -14.75
N MET A 80 7.51 2.00 -14.40
CA MET A 80 6.24 1.45 -13.92
C MET A 80 5.34 0.92 -15.06
N GLY A 81 5.69 1.16 -16.32
CA GLY A 81 4.90 0.74 -17.48
C GLY A 81 3.54 1.44 -17.59
N ILE A 82 3.41 2.66 -17.05
CA ILE A 82 2.17 3.45 -17.09
C ILE A 82 2.37 4.76 -17.83
N ASN A 83 1.28 5.33 -18.35
CA ASN A 83 1.32 6.66 -18.94
C ASN A 83 1.73 7.71 -17.88
N ARG A 84 2.61 8.65 -18.24
CA ARG A 84 3.02 9.76 -17.36
C ARG A 84 1.84 10.56 -16.81
N SER A 85 0.79 10.78 -17.61
CA SER A 85 -0.43 11.46 -17.15
C SER A 85 -1.16 10.66 -16.07
N THR A 86 -1.15 9.32 -16.16
CA THR A 86 -1.67 8.42 -15.13
C THR A 86 -0.84 8.49 -13.87
N LEU A 87 0.50 8.44 -13.97
CA LEU A 87 1.39 8.61 -12.83
C LEU A 87 1.11 9.94 -12.12
N ARG A 88 1.05 11.05 -12.85
CA ARG A 88 0.76 12.37 -12.29
C ARG A 88 -0.59 12.43 -11.58
N LYS A 89 -1.64 11.83 -12.15
CA LYS A 89 -2.96 11.73 -11.50
C LYS A 89 -2.88 10.95 -10.19
N LYS A 90 -2.12 9.84 -10.16
CA LYS A 90 -1.89 9.04 -8.96
C LYS A 90 -1.10 9.81 -7.89
N LEU A 91 -0.01 10.50 -8.26
CA LEU A 91 0.75 11.35 -7.32
C LEU A 91 -0.13 12.44 -6.70
N LYS A 92 -0.95 13.13 -7.52
CA LYS A 92 -1.91 14.12 -7.02
C LYS A 92 -2.95 13.52 -6.08
N LYS A 93 -3.45 12.32 -6.38
CA LYS A 93 -4.42 11.60 -5.51
C LYS A 93 -3.86 11.38 -4.09
N TYR A 94 -2.54 11.19 -3.97
CA TYR A 94 -1.87 10.91 -2.71
C TYR A 94 -1.07 12.09 -2.13
N GLY A 95 -1.19 13.30 -2.70
CA GLY A 95 -0.50 14.49 -2.21
C GLY A 95 1.02 14.48 -2.39
N MET A 96 1.53 13.75 -3.40
CA MET A 96 2.96 13.55 -3.68
C MET A 96 3.45 14.39 -4.88
N ASN A 97 2.85 15.55 -5.11
CA ASN A 97 3.03 16.37 -6.31
C ASN A 97 3.90 17.61 -6.10
#